data_AF-A0A6P1FDQ4-F1
#
_entry.id   AF-A0A6P1FDQ4-F1
#
_cell.length_a   1.000
_cell.length_b   1.000
_cell.length_c   1.000
_cell.angle_alpha   90.00
_cell.angle_beta   90.00
_cell.angle_gamma   90.00
#
_symmetry.space_group_name_H-M   'P 1'
#
loop_
_entity.id
_entity.type
_entity.pdbx_description
1 polymer ?
#
loop_
_entity_poly.entity_id
_entity_poly.type
_entity_poly.pdbx_seq_one_letter_code
_entity_poly.pdbx_strand_id
1 'polypeptide(L)'
;MDFEAVDIAELVPVALASLTTLAATGIGFLLAGLNERRRDTRAAKQAAAAQVITAQEERTARKEDREVAAATATHQLRLEVVLQLQEALQRTARLVGRAMLHDQEKARDGEFGSLPDGLDEELFNNAVLLAKLRERILDEELRREVQIFHDRSVALSLNPQLLYGNRTPQQLARRTMELLGNWNEDVERVMKHVGAAVRTEMEWKP
;
A
#
# COMPACT_ATOMS: atom_id res chain seq x y z
N MET A 1 84.52 -19.78 66.34
CA MET A 1 83.49 -19.44 65.33
C MET A 1 84.26 -19.05 64.09
N ASP A 2 84.63 -20.05 63.30
CA ASP A 2 85.40 -19.85 62.08
C ASP A 2 84.43 -19.46 60.97
N PHE A 3 84.59 -18.24 60.45
CA PHE A 3 83.93 -17.81 59.23
C PHE A 3 84.78 -18.33 58.07
N GLU A 4 84.33 -19.41 57.42
CA GLU A 4 84.85 -19.84 56.12
C GLU A 4 84.70 -18.68 55.13
N ALA A 5 85.83 -18.23 54.59
CA ALA A 5 85.89 -17.23 53.55
C ALA A 5 85.28 -17.83 52.28
N VAL A 6 84.03 -17.47 51.99
CA VAL A 6 83.35 -17.84 50.75
C VAL A 6 84.18 -17.30 49.59
N ASP A 7 84.66 -18.21 48.74
CA ASP A 7 85.50 -17.89 47.60
C ASP A 7 84.69 -17.08 46.57
N ILE A 8 85.18 -15.87 46.25
CA ILE A 8 84.50 -14.93 45.34
C ILE A 8 84.28 -15.59 43.96
N ALA A 9 85.09 -16.58 43.59
CA ALA A 9 84.95 -17.36 42.38
C ALA A 9 83.67 -18.23 42.30
N GLU A 10 83.12 -18.70 43.44
CA GLU A 10 81.89 -19.50 43.48
C GLU A 10 80.61 -18.64 43.41
N LEU A 11 80.68 -17.37 43.82
CA LEU A 11 79.55 -16.43 43.82
C LEU A 11 79.21 -15.90 42.41
N VAL A 12 80.20 -15.82 41.52
CA VAL A 12 80.04 -15.33 40.13
C VAL A 12 79.01 -16.15 39.34
N PRO A 13 79.09 -17.49 39.24
CA PRO A 13 78.12 -18.27 38.47
C PRO A 13 76.70 -18.20 39.03
N VAL A 14 76.52 -18.10 40.35
CA VAL A 14 75.21 -17.95 41.01
C VAL A 14 74.59 -16.57 40.71
N ALA A 15 75.40 -15.50 40.75
CA ALA A 15 74.98 -14.16 40.36
C ALA A 15 74.62 -14.08 38.86
N LEU A 16 75.37 -14.77 37.99
CA LEU A 16 75.10 -14.82 36.55
C LEU A 16 73.81 -15.60 36.23
N ALA A 17 73.59 -16.73 36.90
CA ALA A 17 72.39 -17.56 36.76
C ALA A 17 71.12 -16.82 37.24
N SER A 18 71.21 -16.07 38.34
CA SER A 18 70.09 -15.26 38.84
C SER A 18 69.77 -14.07 37.93
N LEU A 19 70.78 -13.37 37.40
CA LEU A 19 70.60 -12.29 36.41
C LEU A 19 69.98 -12.80 35.11
N THR A 20 70.43 -13.95 34.60
CA THR A 20 69.87 -14.56 33.38
C THR A 20 68.43 -15.04 33.58
N THR A 21 68.10 -15.59 34.75
CA THR A 21 66.72 -15.99 35.09
C THR A 21 65.80 -14.78 35.20
N LEU A 22 66.26 -13.68 35.84
CA LEU A 22 65.53 -12.41 35.89
C LEU A 22 65.32 -11.82 34.50
N ALA A 23 66.36 -11.81 33.66
CA ALA A 23 66.26 -11.35 32.28
C ALA A 23 65.29 -12.20 31.45
N ALA A 24 65.35 -13.53 31.57
CA ALA A 24 64.45 -14.45 30.87
C ALA A 24 62.98 -14.27 31.31
N THR A 25 62.74 -14.04 32.60
CA THR A 25 61.39 -13.79 33.15
C THR A 25 60.86 -12.43 32.69
N GLY A 26 61.71 -11.40 32.68
CA GLY A 26 61.37 -10.07 32.16
C GLY A 26 61.04 -10.07 30.66
N ILE A 27 61.83 -10.78 29.85
CA ILE A 27 61.57 -10.96 28.41
C ILE A 27 60.27 -11.75 28.19
N GLY A 28 60.04 -12.81 28.98
CA GLY A 28 58.80 -13.59 28.92
C GLY A 28 57.56 -12.75 29.21
N PHE A 29 57.62 -11.87 30.22
CA PHE A 29 56.52 -10.97 30.58
C PHE A 29 56.24 -9.93 29.49
N LEU A 30 57.28 -9.35 28.89
CA LEU A 30 57.14 -8.40 27.77
C LEU A 30 56.55 -9.07 26.53
N LEU A 31 56.99 -10.28 26.19
CA LEU A 31 56.46 -11.03 25.05
C LEU A 31 55.00 -11.45 25.27
N ALA A 32 54.65 -11.86 26.49
CA ALA A 32 53.26 -12.16 26.86
C ALA A 32 52.37 -10.91 26.71
N GLY A 33 52.81 -9.75 27.21
CA GLY A 33 52.08 -8.49 27.07
C GLY A 33 51.92 -8.02 25.62
N LEU A 34 52.92 -8.24 24.75
CA LEU A 34 52.82 -7.94 23.33
C LEU A 34 51.84 -8.88 22.59
N ASN A 35 51.76 -10.14 23.01
CA ASN A 35 50.84 -11.11 22.43
C ASN A 35 49.39 -10.83 22.84
N GLU A 36 49.15 -10.49 24.11
CA GLU A 36 47.85 -10.05 24.63
C GLU A 36 47.33 -8.83 23.83
N ARG A 37 48.18 -7.80 23.65
CA ARG A 37 47.82 -6.61 22.85
C ARG A 37 47.48 -6.94 21.38
N ARG A 38 48.17 -7.90 20.76
CA ARG A 38 47.86 -8.36 19.40
C ARG A 38 46.54 -9.13 19.34
N ARG A 39 46.23 -9.90 20.38
CA ARG A 39 44.96 -10.62 20.50
C ARG A 39 43.80 -9.65 20.68
N ASP A 40 43.95 -8.67 21.58
CA ASP A 40 42.94 -7.64 21.85
C ASP A 40 42.65 -6.79 20.61
N THR A 41 43.69 -6.38 19.87
CA THR A 41 43.49 -5.59 18.64
C THR A 41 42.79 -6.37 17.53
N ARG A 42 43.01 -7.70 17.42
CA ARG A 42 42.26 -8.56 16.48
C ARG A 42 40.81 -8.74 16.93
N ALA A 43 40.59 -9.00 18.22
CA ALA A 43 39.26 -9.13 18.80
C ALA A 43 38.45 -7.84 18.63
N ALA A 44 39.05 -6.68 18.89
CA ALA A 44 38.42 -5.38 18.68
C ALA A 44 38.05 -5.12 17.20
N LYS A 45 38.94 -5.49 16.26
CA LYS A 45 38.65 -5.37 14.81
C LYS A 45 37.50 -6.30 14.38
N GLN A 46 37.47 -7.53 14.89
CA GLN A 46 36.39 -8.48 14.60
C GLN A 46 35.06 -8.02 15.19
N ALA A 47 35.06 -7.50 16.43
CA ALA A 47 33.87 -6.94 17.06
C ALA A 47 33.34 -5.72 16.28
N ALA A 48 34.23 -4.83 15.84
CA ALA A 48 33.85 -3.69 15.01
C ALA A 48 33.29 -4.12 13.64
N ALA A 49 33.90 -5.13 13.00
CA ALA A 49 33.38 -5.67 11.73
C ALA A 49 32.01 -6.33 11.90
N ALA A 50 31.81 -7.10 12.98
CA ALA A 50 30.52 -7.71 13.30
C ALA A 50 29.43 -6.64 13.52
N GLN A 51 29.74 -5.57 14.26
CA GLN A 51 28.81 -4.45 14.44
C GLN A 51 28.40 -3.79 13.12
N VAL A 52 29.32 -3.64 12.16
CA VAL A 52 29.02 -3.05 10.84
C VAL A 52 28.09 -3.97 10.05
N ILE A 53 28.33 -5.29 10.07
CA ILE A 53 27.47 -6.27 9.38
C ILE A 53 26.06 -6.24 9.98
N THR A 54 25.93 -6.33 11.30
CA THR A 54 24.63 -6.26 11.98
C THR A 54 23.93 -4.93 11.71
N ALA A 55 24.65 -3.81 11.73
CA ALA A 55 24.07 -2.50 11.41
C ALA A 55 23.63 -2.37 9.95
N GLN A 56 24.29 -3.07 9.01
CA GLN A 56 23.86 -3.13 7.61
C GLN A 56 22.61 -3.98 7.46
N GLU A 57 22.56 -5.16 8.09
CA GLU A 57 21.40 -6.05 8.10
C GLU A 57 20.17 -5.36 8.72
N GLU A 58 20.34 -4.66 9.84
CA GLU A 58 19.26 -3.88 10.44
C GLU A 58 18.76 -2.76 9.51
N ARG A 59 19.66 -2.13 8.75
CA ARG A 59 19.29 -1.08 7.80
C ARG A 59 18.55 -1.65 6.59
N THR A 60 18.92 -2.83 6.09
CA THR A 60 18.21 -3.48 4.99
C THR A 60 16.86 -3.97 5.44
N ALA A 61 16.77 -4.63 6.60
CA ALA A 61 15.50 -5.06 7.19
C ALA A 61 14.53 -3.89 7.39
N ARG A 62 15.01 -2.75 7.95
CA ARG A 62 14.17 -1.55 8.10
C ARG A 62 13.72 -0.93 6.78
N LYS A 63 14.46 -1.11 5.69
CA LYS A 63 14.05 -0.63 4.37
C LYS A 63 12.97 -1.54 3.79
N GLU A 64 13.18 -2.84 3.85
CA GLU A 64 12.20 -3.85 3.44
C GLU A 64 10.87 -3.66 4.20
N ASP A 65 10.92 -3.49 5.53
CA ASP A 65 9.74 -3.22 6.35
C ASP A 65 8.97 -1.97 5.90
N ARG A 66 9.70 -0.89 5.54
CA ARG A 66 9.10 0.36 5.07
C ARG A 66 8.48 0.22 3.69
N GLU A 67 9.14 -0.52 2.81
CA GLU A 67 8.64 -0.78 1.45
C GLU A 67 7.37 -1.63 1.51
N VAL A 68 7.36 -2.69 2.32
CA VAL A 68 6.17 -3.52 2.57
C VAL A 68 5.04 -2.70 3.18
N ALA A 69 5.33 -1.86 4.18
CA ALA A 69 4.32 -0.99 4.79
C ALA A 69 3.74 0.02 3.78
N ALA A 70 4.58 0.62 2.93
CA ALA A 70 4.13 1.55 1.89
C ALA A 70 3.30 0.87 0.80
N ALA A 71 3.70 -0.33 0.38
CA ALA A 71 2.94 -1.15 -0.56
C ALA A 71 1.57 -1.53 0.02
N THR A 72 1.54 -1.95 1.29
CA THR A 72 0.31 -2.28 2.01
C THR A 72 -0.63 -1.07 2.12
N ALA A 73 -0.12 0.10 2.49
CA ALA A 73 -0.92 1.32 2.58
C ALA A 73 -1.50 1.74 1.22
N THR A 74 -0.68 1.64 0.17
CA THR A 74 -1.12 1.92 -1.21
C THR A 74 -2.22 0.96 -1.65
N HIS A 75 -2.05 -0.32 -1.35
CA HIS A 75 -3.03 -1.35 -1.67
C HIS A 75 -4.35 -1.14 -0.91
N GLN A 76 -4.31 -0.83 0.39
CA GLN A 76 -5.50 -0.50 1.18
C GLN A 76 -6.29 0.68 0.58
N LEU A 77 -5.59 1.74 0.15
CA LEU A 77 -6.22 2.88 -0.51
C LEU A 77 -6.91 2.49 -1.82
N ARG A 78 -6.28 1.61 -2.62
CA ARG A 78 -6.88 1.11 -3.87
C ARG A 78 -8.15 0.32 -3.60
N LEU A 79 -8.10 -0.61 -2.65
CA LEU A 79 -9.27 -1.40 -2.25
C LEU A 79 -10.42 -0.48 -1.77
N GLU A 80 -10.12 0.50 -0.92
CA GLU A 80 -11.11 1.47 -0.46
C GLU A 80 -11.77 2.23 -1.62
N VAL A 81 -10.97 2.72 -2.58
CA VAL A 81 -11.49 3.42 -3.77
C VAL A 81 -12.43 2.54 -4.58
N VAL A 82 -12.06 1.27 -4.82
CA VAL A 82 -12.91 0.35 -5.61
C VAL A 82 -14.19 -0.01 -4.87
N LEU A 83 -14.16 -0.18 -3.54
CA LEU A 83 -15.36 -0.41 -2.73
C LEU A 83 -16.30 0.80 -2.75
N GLN A 84 -15.78 2.01 -2.56
CA GLN A 84 -16.57 3.25 -2.66
C GLN A 84 -17.15 3.42 -4.07
N LEU A 85 -16.41 3.05 -5.11
CA LEU A 85 -16.89 3.07 -6.49
C LEU A 85 -18.08 2.12 -6.67
N GLN A 86 -18.02 0.90 -6.12
CA GLN A 86 -19.13 -0.04 -6.16
C GLN A 86 -20.41 0.54 -5.56
N GLU A 87 -20.30 1.14 -4.37
CA GLU A 87 -21.43 1.78 -3.69
C GLU A 87 -22.00 2.96 -4.50
N ALA A 88 -21.12 3.81 -5.03
CA ALA A 88 -21.49 4.96 -5.83
C ALA A 88 -22.21 4.55 -7.12
N LEU A 89 -21.75 3.50 -7.81
CA LEU A 89 -22.40 2.95 -9.01
C LEU A 89 -23.78 2.37 -8.71
N GLN A 90 -23.92 1.60 -7.64
CA GLN A 90 -25.21 1.08 -7.18
C GLN A 90 -26.18 2.20 -6.78
N ARG A 91 -25.66 3.28 -6.20
CA ARG A 91 -26.45 4.47 -5.91
C ARG A 91 -26.89 5.16 -7.20
N THR A 92 -26.01 5.36 -8.17
CA THR A 92 -26.37 5.93 -9.50
C THR A 92 -27.44 5.10 -10.17
N ALA A 93 -27.29 3.76 -10.19
CA ALA A 93 -28.27 2.84 -10.75
C ALA A 93 -29.68 3.07 -10.20
N ARG A 94 -29.79 3.17 -8.87
CA ARG A 94 -31.07 3.42 -8.18
C ARG A 94 -31.63 4.81 -8.47
N LEU A 95 -30.78 5.85 -8.45
CA LEU A 95 -31.22 7.23 -8.69
C LEU A 95 -31.71 7.42 -10.13
N VAL A 96 -30.99 6.88 -11.12
CA VAL A 96 -31.40 6.92 -12.53
C VAL A 96 -32.69 6.13 -12.75
N GLY A 97 -32.83 4.96 -12.13
CA GLY A 97 -34.08 4.19 -12.20
C GLY A 97 -35.28 4.97 -11.64
N ARG A 98 -35.09 5.67 -10.51
CA ARG A 98 -36.12 6.57 -9.93
C ARG A 98 -36.45 7.73 -10.87
N ALA A 99 -35.45 8.35 -11.48
CA ALA A 99 -35.65 9.44 -12.44
C ALA A 99 -36.45 8.98 -13.66
N MET A 100 -36.07 7.85 -14.26
CA MET A 100 -36.78 7.30 -15.44
C MET A 100 -38.23 6.90 -15.13
N LEU A 101 -38.50 6.34 -13.95
CA LEU A 101 -39.86 6.02 -13.51
C LEU A 101 -40.68 7.29 -13.30
N HIS A 102 -40.08 8.32 -12.70
CA HIS A 102 -40.74 9.61 -12.53
C HIS A 102 -41.05 10.28 -13.87
N ASP A 103 -40.08 10.29 -14.79
CA ASP A 103 -40.25 10.83 -16.13
C ASP A 103 -41.37 10.10 -16.89
N GLN A 104 -41.48 8.78 -16.72
CA GLN A 104 -42.57 8.01 -17.32
C GLN A 104 -43.93 8.42 -16.76
N GLU A 105 -44.04 8.64 -15.45
CA GLU A 105 -45.28 9.10 -14.81
C GLU A 105 -45.66 10.50 -15.31
N LYS A 106 -44.72 11.44 -15.29
CA LYS A 106 -44.93 12.83 -15.74
C LYS A 106 -45.22 12.93 -17.23
N ALA A 107 -44.57 12.11 -18.05
CA ALA A 107 -44.83 12.06 -19.49
C ALA A 107 -46.26 11.60 -19.83
N ARG A 108 -46.94 10.85 -18.96
CA ARG A 108 -48.38 10.54 -19.14
C ARG A 108 -49.26 11.78 -19.00
N ASP A 109 -48.85 12.72 -18.15
CA ASP A 109 -49.56 13.96 -17.88
C ASP A 109 -49.13 15.10 -18.82
N GLY A 110 -48.18 14.85 -19.72
CA GLY A 110 -47.62 15.85 -20.64
C GLY A 110 -46.68 16.86 -19.98
N GLU A 111 -46.30 16.61 -18.73
CA GLU A 111 -45.32 17.39 -18.00
C GLU A 111 -43.93 16.81 -18.23
N PHE A 112 -42.94 17.66 -18.52
CA PHE A 112 -41.55 17.26 -18.71
C PHE A 112 -40.63 18.15 -17.89
N GLY A 113 -39.56 17.58 -17.35
CA GLY A 113 -38.38 18.34 -16.93
C GLY A 113 -38.33 18.77 -15.46
N SER A 114 -39.24 18.28 -14.60
CA SER A 114 -39.10 18.41 -13.14
C SER A 114 -38.79 17.04 -12.54
N LEU A 115 -37.59 16.87 -11.97
CA LEU A 115 -37.31 15.74 -11.08
C LEU A 115 -38.02 15.96 -9.73
N PRO A 116 -38.28 14.89 -8.96
CA PRO A 116 -38.77 15.02 -7.59
C PRO A 116 -37.81 15.83 -6.72
N ASP A 117 -38.35 16.56 -5.73
CA ASP A 117 -37.55 17.33 -4.78
C ASP A 117 -36.43 16.49 -4.16
N GLY A 118 -35.20 17.03 -4.20
CA GLY A 118 -34.00 16.40 -3.69
C GLY A 118 -33.35 15.36 -4.62
N LEU A 119 -34.06 14.81 -5.62
CA LEU A 119 -33.47 13.81 -6.52
C LEU A 119 -32.36 14.40 -7.41
N ASP A 120 -32.54 15.65 -7.85
CA ASP A 120 -31.53 16.39 -8.63
C ASP A 120 -30.23 16.59 -7.83
N GLU A 121 -30.34 17.03 -6.59
CA GLU A 121 -29.19 17.19 -5.69
C GLU A 121 -28.51 15.85 -5.41
N GLU A 122 -29.27 14.78 -5.18
CA GLU A 122 -28.72 13.43 -4.99
C GLU A 122 -27.96 12.92 -6.23
N LEU A 123 -28.54 13.11 -7.42
CA LEU A 123 -27.91 12.76 -8.69
C LEU A 123 -26.62 13.54 -8.90
N PHE A 124 -26.65 14.86 -8.68
CA PHE A 124 -25.48 15.72 -8.81
C PHE A 124 -24.36 15.32 -7.83
N ASN A 125 -24.68 15.18 -6.55
CA ASN A 125 -23.71 14.81 -5.51
C ASN A 125 -23.09 13.44 -5.79
N ASN A 126 -23.90 12.47 -6.23
CA ASN A 126 -23.39 11.14 -6.55
C ASN A 126 -22.57 11.13 -7.86
N ALA A 127 -22.93 11.94 -8.86
CA ALA A 127 -22.15 12.14 -10.07
C ALA A 127 -20.76 12.73 -9.78
N VAL A 128 -20.69 13.76 -8.92
CA VAL A 128 -19.42 14.36 -8.47
C VAL A 128 -18.56 13.33 -7.73
N LEU A 129 -19.17 12.52 -6.85
CA LEU A 129 -18.46 11.44 -6.16
C LEU A 129 -17.91 10.41 -7.15
N LEU A 130 -18.72 9.98 -8.11
CA LEU A 130 -18.32 9.01 -9.14
C LEU A 130 -17.16 9.54 -9.98
N ALA A 131 -17.20 10.81 -10.41
CA ALA A 131 -16.11 11.44 -11.13
C ALA A 131 -14.82 11.49 -10.29
N LYS A 132 -14.90 11.85 -9.00
CA LYS A 132 -13.74 11.86 -8.09
C LYS A 132 -13.13 10.47 -7.92
N LEU A 133 -13.97 9.44 -7.77
CA LEU A 133 -13.51 8.06 -7.62
C LEU A 133 -12.88 7.54 -8.91
N ARG A 134 -13.49 7.83 -10.07
CA ARG A 134 -12.97 7.48 -11.39
C ARG A 134 -11.53 7.96 -11.59
N GLU A 135 -11.23 9.21 -11.24
CA GLU A 135 -9.86 9.77 -11.37
C GLU A 135 -8.82 9.08 -10.48
N ARG A 136 -9.25 8.36 -9.43
CA ARG A 136 -8.36 7.62 -8.53
C ARG A 136 -8.12 6.18 -8.96
N ILE A 137 -8.89 5.68 -9.93
CA ILE A 137 -8.71 4.33 -10.48
C ILE A 137 -7.45 4.31 -11.33
N LEU A 138 -6.56 3.34 -11.10
CA LEU A 138 -5.33 3.18 -11.89
C LEU A 138 -5.55 2.36 -13.17
N ASP A 139 -6.50 1.42 -13.16
CA ASP A 139 -6.89 0.61 -14.31
C ASP A 139 -7.65 1.47 -15.34
N GLU A 140 -7.04 1.66 -16.52
CA GLU A 140 -7.59 2.47 -17.60
C GLU A 140 -8.87 1.88 -18.22
N GLU A 141 -8.98 0.55 -18.27
CA GLU A 141 -10.17 -0.12 -18.80
C GLU A 141 -11.34 0.09 -17.85
N LEU A 142 -11.13 -0.14 -16.55
CA LEU A 142 -12.15 0.12 -15.54
C LEU A 142 -12.55 1.61 -15.53
N ARG A 143 -11.57 2.52 -15.62
CA ARG A 143 -11.83 3.96 -15.69
C ARG A 143 -12.73 4.33 -16.87
N ARG A 144 -12.47 3.75 -18.04
CA ARG A 144 -13.28 3.94 -19.25
C ARG A 144 -14.69 3.37 -19.12
N GLU A 145 -14.86 2.18 -18.56
CA GLU A 145 -16.19 1.60 -18.37
C GLU A 145 -17.03 2.43 -17.39
N VAL A 146 -16.42 2.93 -16.31
CA VAL A 146 -17.08 3.87 -15.37
C VAL A 146 -17.46 5.17 -16.07
N GLN A 147 -16.61 5.68 -16.96
CA GLN A 147 -16.93 6.86 -17.78
C GLN A 147 -18.15 6.63 -18.66
N ILE A 148 -18.16 5.54 -19.42
CA ILE A 148 -19.27 5.19 -20.33
C ILE A 148 -20.57 5.05 -19.54
N PHE A 149 -20.52 4.36 -18.39
CA PHE A 149 -21.65 4.23 -17.48
C PHE A 149 -22.14 5.60 -16.99
N HIS A 150 -21.22 6.48 -16.59
CA HIS A 150 -21.56 7.83 -16.13
C HIS A 150 -22.23 8.66 -17.22
N ASP A 151 -21.67 8.70 -18.43
CA ASP A 151 -22.24 9.47 -19.54
C ASP A 151 -23.65 8.99 -19.89
N ARG A 152 -23.87 7.68 -19.88
CA ARG A 152 -25.21 7.11 -20.07
C ARG A 152 -26.16 7.48 -18.94
N SER A 153 -25.70 7.45 -17.68
CA SER A 153 -26.51 7.85 -16.52
C SER A 153 -27.01 9.29 -16.62
N VAL A 154 -26.14 10.19 -17.09
CA VAL A 154 -26.45 11.61 -17.30
C VAL A 154 -27.44 11.76 -18.46
N ALA A 155 -27.20 11.07 -19.58
CA ALA A 155 -28.09 11.10 -20.73
C ALA A 155 -29.51 10.63 -20.39
N LEU A 156 -29.64 9.59 -19.56
CA LEU A 156 -30.92 9.02 -19.15
C LEU A 156 -31.68 9.88 -18.12
N SER A 157 -30.98 10.62 -17.27
CA SER A 157 -31.59 11.39 -16.18
C SER A 157 -31.87 12.86 -16.51
N LEU A 158 -31.09 13.48 -17.41
CA LEU A 158 -31.18 14.93 -17.67
C LEU A 158 -31.88 15.28 -18.99
N ASN A 159 -32.11 14.31 -19.88
CA ASN A 159 -32.68 14.57 -21.21
C ASN A 159 -33.98 13.80 -21.50
N PRO A 160 -35.01 13.85 -20.63
CA PRO A 160 -36.24 13.08 -20.82
C PRO A 160 -36.97 13.44 -22.12
N GLN A 161 -36.94 14.71 -22.54
CA GLN A 161 -37.62 15.14 -23.76
C GLN A 161 -37.08 14.44 -25.02
N LEU A 162 -35.77 14.17 -25.10
CA LEU A 162 -35.18 13.43 -26.21
C LEU A 162 -35.57 11.94 -26.19
N LEU A 163 -35.81 11.41 -24.99
CA LEU A 163 -36.14 10.01 -24.77
C LEU A 163 -37.63 9.70 -24.96
N TYR A 164 -38.50 10.69 -24.70
CA TYR A 164 -39.95 10.51 -24.60
C TYR A 164 -40.77 11.36 -25.58
N GLY A 165 -40.19 12.39 -26.22
CA GLY A 165 -40.90 13.33 -27.08
C GLY A 165 -41.74 12.68 -28.19
N ASN A 166 -42.93 13.25 -28.43
CA ASN A 166 -43.88 12.89 -29.50
C ASN A 166 -44.43 11.44 -29.48
N ARG A 167 -44.41 10.76 -28.33
CA ARG A 167 -44.91 9.38 -28.19
C ARG A 167 -46.27 9.32 -27.50
N THR A 168 -47.08 8.33 -27.87
CA THR A 168 -48.33 8.01 -27.16
C THR A 168 -48.03 7.36 -25.79
N PRO A 169 -48.98 7.36 -24.83
CA PRO A 169 -48.79 6.72 -23.53
C PRO A 169 -48.35 5.24 -23.60
N GLN A 170 -48.88 4.46 -24.55
CA GLN A 170 -48.46 3.07 -24.76
C GLN A 170 -47.02 2.97 -25.29
N GLN A 171 -46.62 3.88 -26.18
CA GLN A 171 -45.26 3.95 -26.70
C GLN A 171 -44.26 4.40 -25.62
N LEU A 172 -44.66 5.30 -24.73
CA LEU A 172 -43.85 5.76 -23.59
C LEU A 172 -43.56 4.62 -22.61
N ALA A 173 -44.57 3.83 -22.25
CA ALA A 173 -44.38 2.69 -21.35
C ALA A 173 -43.44 1.64 -21.95
N ARG A 174 -43.62 1.30 -23.24
CA ARG A 174 -42.73 0.36 -23.94
C ARG A 174 -41.29 0.90 -24.00
N ARG A 175 -41.11 2.18 -24.33
CA ARG A 175 -39.79 2.80 -24.42
C ARG A 175 -39.10 2.86 -23.06
N THR A 176 -39.82 3.18 -22.00
CA THR A 176 -39.25 3.20 -20.64
C THR A 176 -38.76 1.81 -20.24
N MET A 177 -39.55 0.76 -20.49
CA MET A 177 -39.13 -0.61 -20.19
C MET A 177 -37.89 -1.04 -21.00
N GLU A 178 -37.81 -0.67 -22.28
CA GLU A 178 -36.63 -0.90 -23.11
C GLU A 178 -35.40 -0.18 -22.54
N LEU A 179 -35.53 1.10 -22.18
CA LEU A 179 -34.44 1.88 -21.59
C LEU A 179 -34.02 1.30 -20.23
N LEU A 180 -34.95 0.86 -19.40
CA LEU A 180 -34.65 0.22 -18.11
C LEU A 180 -33.92 -1.12 -18.31
N GLY A 181 -34.31 -1.91 -19.31
CA GLY A 181 -33.60 -3.13 -19.69
C GLY A 181 -32.15 -2.84 -20.10
N ASN A 182 -31.96 -1.91 -21.03
CA ASN A 182 -30.62 -1.49 -21.46
C ASN A 182 -29.78 -0.91 -20.32
N TRP A 183 -30.43 -0.15 -19.42
CA TRP A 183 -29.78 0.40 -18.23
C TRP A 183 -29.32 -0.70 -17.27
N ASN A 184 -30.15 -1.72 -17.06
CA ASN A 184 -29.78 -2.87 -16.24
C ASN A 184 -28.58 -3.62 -16.83
N GLU A 185 -28.54 -3.81 -18.16
CA GLU A 185 -27.38 -4.40 -18.84
C GLU A 185 -26.10 -3.56 -18.63
N ASP A 186 -26.22 -2.22 -18.68
CA ASP A 186 -25.09 -1.32 -18.42
C ASP A 186 -24.61 -1.40 -16.95
N VAL A 187 -25.54 -1.49 -16.00
CA VAL A 187 -25.23 -1.69 -14.58
C VAL A 187 -24.51 -3.03 -14.38
N GLU A 188 -25.04 -4.11 -14.94
CA GLU A 188 -24.42 -5.45 -14.83
C GLU A 188 -23.01 -5.46 -15.45
N ARG A 189 -22.84 -4.84 -16.62
CA ARG A 189 -21.54 -4.72 -17.28
C ARG A 189 -20.53 -4.02 -16.37
N VAL A 190 -20.80 -2.79 -15.91
CA VAL A 190 -19.84 -2.04 -15.10
C VAL A 190 -19.58 -2.73 -13.75
N MET A 191 -20.61 -3.32 -13.13
CA MET A 191 -20.48 -4.05 -11.86
C MET A 191 -19.64 -5.31 -12.01
N LYS A 192 -19.64 -5.96 -13.17
CA LYS A 192 -18.74 -7.09 -13.45
C LYS A 192 -17.28 -6.66 -13.45
N HIS A 193 -16.95 -5.52 -14.08
CA HIS A 193 -15.59 -4.97 -14.09
C HIS A 193 -15.14 -4.54 -12.69
N VAL A 194 -16.00 -3.83 -11.95
CA VAL A 194 -15.71 -3.44 -10.55
C VAL A 194 -15.53 -4.66 -9.67
N GLY A 195 -16.42 -5.65 -9.78
CA GLY A 195 -16.31 -6.89 -8.99
C GLY A 195 -15.05 -7.68 -9.30
N ALA A 196 -14.55 -7.64 -10.54
CA ALA A 196 -13.25 -8.21 -10.89
C ALA A 196 -12.11 -7.45 -10.21
N ALA A 197 -12.12 -6.12 -10.26
CA ALA A 197 -11.13 -5.28 -9.58
C ALA A 197 -11.12 -5.50 -8.06
N VAL A 198 -12.30 -5.59 -7.41
CA VAL A 198 -12.38 -5.90 -5.97
C VAL A 198 -11.70 -7.24 -5.66
N ARG A 199 -11.97 -8.30 -6.45
CA ARG A 199 -11.34 -9.61 -6.22
C ARG A 199 -9.83 -9.55 -6.41
N THR A 200 -9.35 -8.88 -7.45
CA THR A 200 -7.91 -8.69 -7.68
C THR A 200 -7.25 -7.99 -6.51
N GLU A 201 -7.87 -6.95 -5.96
CA GLU A 201 -7.34 -6.28 -4.79
C GLU A 201 -7.44 -7.20 -3.54
N MET A 202 -8.54 -7.90 -3.31
CA MET A 202 -8.66 -8.82 -2.16
C MET A 202 -7.67 -10.00 -2.17
N GLU A 203 -7.23 -10.44 -3.35
CA GLU A 203 -6.25 -11.53 -3.51
C GLU A 203 -4.79 -11.09 -3.38
N TRP A 204 -4.55 -9.77 -3.28
CA TRP A 204 -3.20 -9.22 -3.18
C TRP A 204 -2.46 -9.74 -1.94
N LYS A 205 -1.16 -10.00 -2.12
CA LYS A 205 -0.23 -10.38 -1.06
C LYS A 205 1.01 -9.48 -1.16
N PRO A 206 1.53 -8.98 -0.02
CA PRO A 206 2.75 -8.19 0.02
C PRO A 206 3.99 -9.00 -0.43
#